data_AF-A0A544Y288-F1
#
_entry.id   AF-A0A544Y288-F1
#
_cell.length_a   1.000
_cell.length_b   1.000
_cell.length_c   1.000
_cell.angle_alpha   90.00
_cell.angle_beta   90.00
_cell.angle_gamma   90.00
#
_symmetry.space_group_name_H-M   'P 1'
#
loop_
_entity.id
_entity.type
_entity.pdbx_description
1 polymer ?
#
loop_
_entity_poly.entity_id
_entity_poly.type
_entity_poly.pdbx_seq_one_letter_code
_entity_poly.pdbx_strand_id
1 'polypeptide(L)'
;MTSDFSTPAAPGGGTGPVLDGNAAAGEFAGIIAGDPTIATVRCAGCGAAQAFGQLHAYMGGPGTVLRCRECEAMVARVARTPRGTWLDLSGSSSWSFSPAPGLA
;
A
#
# COMPACT_ATOMS: atom_id res chain seq x y z
N MET A 1 21.48 8.68 -26.12
CA MET A 1 21.12 7.85 -24.95
C MET A 1 20.07 8.62 -24.15
N THR A 2 18.82 8.58 -24.58
CA THR A 2 17.68 9.11 -23.82
C THR A 2 16.70 7.96 -23.75
N SER A 3 16.60 7.34 -22.57
CA SER A 3 15.70 6.22 -22.36
C SER A 3 14.28 6.76 -22.23
N ASP A 4 13.48 6.57 -23.28
CA ASP A 4 12.03 6.67 -23.22
C ASP A 4 11.50 5.53 -22.32
N PHE A 5 11.40 5.81 -21.02
CA PHE A 5 10.57 5.01 -20.14
C PHE A 5 9.13 5.45 -20.32
N SER A 6 8.47 4.88 -21.33
CA SER A 6 7.02 4.96 -21.46
C SER A 6 6.40 4.41 -20.17
N THR A 7 5.75 5.29 -19.40
CA THR A 7 4.87 4.92 -18.30
C THR A 7 3.83 3.93 -18.84
N PRO A 8 3.74 2.70 -18.29
CA PRO A 8 2.68 1.80 -18.71
C PRO A 8 1.33 2.42 -18.35
N ALA A 9 0.43 2.48 -19.34
CA ALA A 9 -0.96 2.85 -19.12
C ALA A 9 -1.54 2.01 -17.98
N ALA A 10 -2.20 2.67 -17.04
CA ALA A 10 -2.85 2.01 -15.92
C ALA A 10 -3.77 0.90 -16.47
N PRO A 11 -3.79 -0.31 -15.87
CA PRO A 11 -4.75 -1.33 -16.28
C PRO A 11 -6.15 -0.75 -16.11
N GLY A 12 -6.99 -0.98 -17.12
CA GLY A 12 -8.36 -0.46 -17.20
C GLY A 12 -9.09 -0.62 -15.87
N GLY A 13 -9.66 0.48 -15.39
CA GLY A 13 -10.35 0.56 -14.12
C GLY A 13 -11.45 -0.48 -14.05
N GLY A 14 -11.24 -1.50 -13.22
CA GLY A 14 -12.29 -2.44 -12.86
C GLY A 14 -13.42 -1.66 -12.19
N THR A 15 -14.64 -1.80 -12.71
CA THR A 15 -15.88 -1.21 -12.19
C THR A 15 -16.36 -1.89 -10.90
N GLY A 16 -15.43 -2.35 -10.06
CA GLY A 16 -15.71 -2.87 -8.73
C GLY A 16 -15.63 -1.75 -7.70
N PRO A 17 -16.33 -1.86 -6.55
CA PRO A 17 -16.16 -0.91 -5.46
C PRO A 17 -14.68 -0.85 -5.05
N VAL A 18 -14.14 0.36 -4.89
CA VAL A 18 -12.79 0.56 -4.34
C VAL A 18 -12.80 0.00 -2.93
N LEU A 19 -11.89 -0.94 -2.65
CA LEU A 19 -11.74 -1.53 -1.33
C LEU A 19 -10.92 -0.59 -0.44
N ASP A 20 -11.15 -0.70 0.86
CA ASP A 20 -10.34 -0.02 1.86
C ASP A 20 -9.10 -0.84 2.21
N GLY A 21 -8.14 -0.22 2.91
CA GLY A 21 -6.87 -0.84 3.22
C GLY A 21 -7.00 -2.08 4.11
N ASN A 22 -8.04 -2.19 4.94
CA ASN A 22 -8.22 -3.34 5.83
C ASN A 22 -8.42 -4.63 5.02
N ALA A 23 -9.04 -4.55 3.83
CA ALA A 23 -9.15 -5.68 2.92
C ALA A 23 -7.78 -6.25 2.51
N ALA A 24 -6.75 -5.41 2.46
CA ALA A 24 -5.38 -5.79 2.13
C ALA A 24 -4.55 -6.27 3.35
N ALA A 25 -5.07 -6.20 4.58
CA ALA A 25 -4.29 -6.47 5.79
C ALA A 25 -3.59 -7.83 5.76
N GLY A 26 -4.29 -8.88 5.33
CA GLY A 26 -3.73 -10.23 5.24
C GLY A 26 -2.57 -10.36 4.25
N GLU A 27 -2.52 -9.52 3.22
CA GLU A 27 -1.41 -9.51 2.26
C GLU A 27 -0.11 -8.96 2.87
N PHE A 28 -0.25 -8.03 3.82
CA PHE A 28 0.86 -7.33 4.47
C PHE A 28 1.30 -7.97 5.81
N ALA A 29 0.40 -8.64 6.53
CA ALA A 29 0.65 -9.16 7.89
C ALA A 29 1.82 -10.16 8.00
N GLY A 30 2.14 -10.89 6.92
CA GLY A 30 3.27 -11.83 6.89
C GLY A 30 4.63 -11.20 6.60
N ILE A 31 4.67 -9.89 6.28
CA ILE A 31 5.86 -9.19 5.79
C ILE A 31 6.25 -8.07 6.74
N ILE A 32 5.26 -7.35 7.28
CA ILE A 32 5.49 -6.29 8.25
C ILE A 32 5.34 -6.85 9.67
N ALA A 33 6.13 -6.34 10.61
CA ALA A 33 6.04 -6.75 12.00
C ALA A 33 4.70 -6.30 12.62
N GLY A 34 3.82 -7.26 12.89
CA GLY A 34 2.56 -7.03 13.60
C GLY A 34 1.36 -6.82 12.67
N ASP A 35 0.28 -6.30 13.25
CA ASP A 35 -0.97 -6.02 12.55
C ASP A 35 -0.84 -4.73 11.71
N PRO A 36 -0.95 -4.79 10.38
CA PRO A 36 -0.86 -3.59 9.55
C PRO A 36 -2.05 -2.63 9.77
N THR A 37 -3.18 -3.09 10.29
CA THR A 37 -4.37 -2.24 10.49
C THR A 37 -4.17 -1.17 11.56
N ILE A 38 -3.21 -1.37 12.49
CA ILE A 38 -2.82 -0.36 13.49
C ILE A 38 -1.76 0.63 12.97
N ALA A 39 -1.30 0.47 11.73
CA ALA A 39 -0.30 1.35 11.15
C ALA A 39 -0.92 2.70 10.74
N THR A 40 -0.20 3.78 11.02
CA THR A 40 -0.39 5.07 10.33
C THR A 40 0.66 5.21 9.24
N VAL A 41 0.21 5.48 8.02
CA VAL A 41 1.04 5.62 6.83
C VAL A 41 1.08 7.08 6.41
N ARG A 42 2.27 7.61 6.19
CA ARG A 42 2.46 8.96 5.64
C ARG A 42 2.81 8.88 4.15
N CYS A 43 1.99 9.48 3.30
CA CYS A 43 2.20 9.52 1.86
C CYS A 43 3.43 10.38 1.51
N ALA A 44 4.33 9.86 0.68
CA ALA A 44 5.49 10.63 0.21
C ALA A 44 5.11 11.71 -0.83
N GLY A 45 3.97 11.55 -1.51
CA GLY A 45 3.49 12.48 -2.55
C GLY A 45 2.86 13.76 -1.98
N CYS A 46 1.84 13.62 -1.13
CA CYS A 46 1.11 14.78 -0.56
C CYS A 46 1.37 15.01 0.93
N GLY A 47 2.12 14.14 1.60
CA GLY A 47 2.44 14.27 3.03
C GLY A 47 1.32 13.90 4.00
N ALA A 48 0.13 13.52 3.51
CA ALA A 48 -1.00 13.12 4.34
C ALA A 48 -0.67 11.88 5.18
N ALA A 49 -1.01 11.93 6.48
CA ALA A 49 -0.94 10.79 7.39
C ALA A 49 -2.34 10.16 7.49
N GLN A 50 -2.44 8.87 7.21
CA GLN A 50 -3.71 8.15 7.11
C GLN A 50 -3.57 6.81 7.83
N ALA A 51 -4.64 6.35 8.49
CA ALA A 51 -4.65 4.97 8.98
C ALA A 51 -4.55 4.02 7.78
N PHE A 52 -3.87 2.87 7.93
CA PHE A 52 -3.74 1.87 6.88
C PHE A 52 -5.10 1.53 6.24
N GLY A 53 -6.13 1.34 7.07
CA GLY A 53 -7.49 1.05 6.62
C GLY A 53 -8.16 2.15 5.78
N GLN A 54 -7.66 3.40 5.81
CA GLN A 54 -8.22 4.50 5.00
C GLN A 54 -7.65 4.56 3.58
N LEU A 55 -6.59 3.80 3.30
CA LEU A 55 -5.98 3.73 1.97
C LEU A 55 -6.92 3.02 1.00
N HIS A 56 -6.88 3.40 -0.28
CA HIS A 56 -7.57 2.64 -1.32
C HIS A 56 -6.77 1.39 -1.67
N ALA A 57 -7.39 0.21 -1.52
CA ALA A 57 -6.80 -1.08 -1.85
C ALA A 57 -7.27 -1.57 -3.22
N TYR A 58 -6.30 -1.90 -4.06
CA TYR A 58 -6.50 -2.51 -5.36
C TYR A 58 -5.93 -3.93 -5.29
N MET A 59 -6.83 -4.90 -5.35
CA MET A 59 -6.54 -6.32 -5.18
C MET A 59 -6.93 -7.10 -6.45
N GLY A 60 -6.49 -8.36 -6.56
CA GLY A 60 -6.84 -9.24 -7.69
C GLY A 60 -5.98 -9.08 -8.94
N GLY A 61 -5.00 -8.18 -8.92
CA GLY A 61 -3.94 -8.09 -9.93
C GLY A 61 -2.68 -8.90 -9.58
N PRO A 62 -1.56 -8.72 -10.31
CA PRO A 62 -0.27 -9.36 -10.01
C PRO A 62 0.34 -9.01 -8.63
N GLY A 63 -0.33 -8.13 -7.88
CA GLY A 63 -0.01 -7.74 -6.52
C GLY A 63 -1.13 -6.88 -5.94
N THR A 64 -1.07 -6.65 -4.64
CA THR A 64 -1.95 -5.74 -3.91
C THR A 64 -1.30 -4.37 -3.84
N VAL A 65 -2.02 -3.35 -4.29
CA VAL A 65 -1.54 -1.96 -4.32
C VAL A 65 -2.41 -1.11 -3.39
N LEU A 66 -1.75 -0.35 -2.52
CA LEU A 66 -2.39 0.65 -1.68
C LEU A 66 -2.10 2.04 -2.26
N ARG A 67 -3.13 2.88 -2.31
CA ARG A 67 -3.05 4.27 -2.76
C ARG A 67 -3.53 5.23 -1.69
N CYS A 68 -2.90 6.40 -1.66
CA CYS A 68 -3.32 7.51 -0.82
C CYS A 68 -4.74 7.92 -1.22
N ARG A 69 -5.62 8.11 -0.22
CA ARG A 69 -6.99 8.56 -0.48
C ARG A 69 -7.06 10.02 -0.94
N GLU A 70 -6.07 10.84 -0.60
CA GLU A 70 -6.05 12.28 -0.93
C GLU A 70 -5.51 12.57 -2.34
N CYS A 71 -4.43 11.90 -2.75
CA CYS A 71 -3.75 12.21 -4.02
C CYS A 71 -3.65 11.02 -4.99
N GLU A 72 -4.21 9.86 -4.63
CA GLU A 72 -4.19 8.61 -5.40
C GLU A 72 -2.79 8.05 -5.73
N ALA A 73 -1.72 8.69 -5.27
CA ALA A 73 -0.37 8.16 -5.39
C ALA A 73 -0.27 6.79 -4.72
N MET A 74 0.45 5.86 -5.34
CA MET A 74 0.80 4.59 -4.71
C MET A 74 1.56 4.88 -3.43
N VAL A 75 1.16 4.26 -2.32
CA VAL A 75 1.84 4.37 -1.03
C VAL A 75 2.60 3.10 -0.67
N ALA A 76 2.06 1.94 -1.07
CA ALA A 76 2.73 0.66 -0.92
C ALA A 76 2.19 -0.39 -1.88
N ARG A 77 2.98 -1.44 -2.09
CA ARG A 77 2.59 -2.61 -2.86
C ARG A 77 3.22 -3.87 -2.29
N VAL A 78 2.45 -4.96 -2.30
CA VAL A 78 2.93 -6.32 -2.10
C VAL A 78 2.69 -7.13 -3.36
N ALA A 79 3.68 -7.90 -3.82
CA ALA A 79 3.50 -8.86 -4.92
C ALA A 79 4.19 -10.18 -4.58
N ARG A 80 3.46 -11.28 -4.68
CA ARG A 80 3.99 -12.64 -4.44
C ARG A 80 4.29 -13.31 -5.77
N THR A 81 5.48 -13.88 -5.88
CA THR A 81 5.95 -14.58 -7.08
C THR A 81 6.57 -15.92 -6.68
N PRO A 82 6.77 -16.86 -7.62
CA PRO A 82 7.49 -18.10 -7.34
C PRO A 82 8.93 -17.90 -6.81
N ARG A 83 9.52 -16.72 -7.04
CA ARG A 83 10.89 -16.38 -6.61
C ARG A 83 10.94 -15.59 -5.29
N GLY A 84 9.79 -15.33 -4.67
CA GLY A 84 9.69 -14.60 -3.41
C GLY A 84 8.66 -13.47 -3.44
N THR A 85 8.64 -12.73 -2.35
CA THR A 85 7.70 -11.64 -2.09
C THR A 85 8.39 -10.28 -2.24
N TRP A 86 7.80 -9.41 -3.03
CA TRP A 86 8.24 -8.03 -3.23
C TRP A 86 7.38 -7.12 -2.37
N LEU A 87 8.05 -6.28 -1.56
CA LEU A 87 7.44 -5.18 -0.83
C LEU A 87 8.02 -3.88 -1.35
N ASP A 88 7.15 -2.99 -1.85
CA ASP A 88 7.51 -1.63 -2.25
C ASP A 88 6.81 -0.65 -1.31
N LEU A 89 7.60 0.17 -0.62
CA LEU A 89 7.13 1.23 0.29
C LEU A 89 7.59 2.62 -0.16
N SER A 90 8.17 2.74 -1.36
CA SER A 90 8.78 3.99 -1.85
C SER A 90 7.79 5.16 -1.96
N GLY A 91 6.50 4.86 -2.09
CA GLY A 91 5.40 5.83 -2.08
C GLY A 91 5.01 6.36 -0.70
N SER A 92 5.66 5.87 0.36
CA SER A 92 5.42 6.30 1.75
C SER A 92 6.70 6.86 2.36
N SER A 93 6.58 7.93 3.14
CA SER A 93 7.72 8.50 3.86
C SER A 93 7.94 7.84 5.21
N SER A 94 6.88 7.28 5.82
CA SER A 94 6.96 6.62 7.13
C SER A 94 5.75 5.74 7.38
N TRP A 95 5.98 4.65 8.13
CA TRP A 95 4.96 3.81 8.74
C TRP A 95 5.21 3.81 10.25
N SER A 96 4.21 4.19 11.03
CA SER A 96 4.30 4.13 12.50
C SER A 96 3.31 3.11 13.03
N PHE A 97 3.81 2.21 13.89
CA PHE A 97 3.02 1.22 14.60
C PHE A 97 2.94 1.66 16.05
N SER A 98 1.77 2.10 16.48
CA SER A 98 1.57 2.38 17.91
C SER A 98 1.33 1.05 18.64
N PRO A 99 2.09 0.73 19.70
CA PRO A 99 1.76 -0.43 20.51
C PRO A 99 0.36 -0.29 21.09
N ALA A 100 -0.34 -1.42 21.27
CA ALA A 100 -1.57 -1.42 22.03
C ALA A 100 -1.30 -0.86 23.44
N PRO A 101 -2.16 0.00 23.99
CA PRO A 101 -1.98 0.50 25.34
C PRO A 101 -1.92 -0.68 26.32
N GLY A 102 -0.78 -0.85 27.01
CA GLY A 102 -0.57 -1.92 28.00
C GLY A 102 0.71 -2.74 27.84
N LEU A 103 1.49 -2.54 26.77
CA LEU A 103 2.83 -3.12 26.62
C LEU A 103 3.90 -2.02 26.65
N ALA A 104 4.03 -1.35 27.79
CA ALA A 104 5.13 -0.47 28.15
C ALA A 104 5.57 -0.81 29.59
#